data_AF-A0A7S2EE41-F1
#
_entry.id   AF-A0A7S2EE41-F1
#
_cell.length_a   1.000
_cell.length_b   1.000
_cell.length_c   1.000
_cell.angle_alpha   90.00
_cell.angle_beta   90.00
_cell.angle_gamma   90.00
#
_symmetry.space_group_name_H-M   'P 1'
#
loop_
_entity.id
_entity.type
_entity.pdbx_description
1 polymer ?
#
loop_
_entity_poly.entity_id
_entity_poly.type
_entity_poly.pdbx_seq_one_letter_code
_entity_poly.pdbx_strand_id
1 'polypeptide(L)'
;AYRLYDSISVRRTTNLTRLAERLKRSGLSLPEMIRIRKWERMLCGAIEELRMMKSYRTPQALRSFARIFSTFLPAFYGPHFAQLARDADSIELGVFFGLLSSLALTVLLEANALLEDPLVSNLAFDGIDVYGELIDLCGRELIGARSECFPDAPLFDCKLPEVASISA
;
A
#
# COMPACT_ATOMS: atom_id res chain seq x y z
N ALA A 1 8.42 2.80 -26.19
CA ALA A 1 7.16 2.08 -25.88
C ALA A 1 7.45 1.04 -24.80
N TYR A 2 6.86 1.18 -23.61
CA TYR A 2 6.97 0.14 -22.58
C TYR A 2 6.37 -1.15 -23.13
N ARG A 3 7.15 -2.23 -23.20
CA ARG A 3 6.62 -3.56 -23.51
C ARG A 3 5.79 -3.98 -22.30
N LEU A 4 4.48 -3.73 -22.36
CA LEU A 4 3.52 -4.13 -21.32
C LEU A 4 3.64 -5.61 -20.92
N TYR A 5 4.09 -6.45 -21.86
CA TYR A 5 4.38 -7.87 -21.68
C TYR A 5 5.58 -8.20 -20.77
N ASP A 6 6.50 -7.26 -20.56
CA ASP A 6 7.65 -7.48 -19.67
C ASP A 6 7.29 -7.23 -18.19
N SER A 7 6.08 -6.72 -17.90
CA SER A 7 5.64 -6.52 -16.53
C SER A 7 5.48 -7.86 -15.81
N ILE A 8 6.01 -7.93 -14.58
CA ILE A 8 6.03 -9.15 -13.76
C ILE A 8 4.59 -9.65 -13.54
N SER A 9 3.64 -8.75 -13.30
CA SER A 9 2.23 -9.07 -13.09
C SER A 9 1.60 -9.77 -14.30
N VAL A 10 1.78 -9.22 -15.51
CA VAL A 10 1.25 -9.83 -16.75
C VAL A 10 1.86 -11.21 -16.98
N ARG A 11 3.15 -11.38 -16.72
CA ARG A 11 3.82 -12.69 -16.84
C ARG A 11 3.25 -13.73 -15.86
N ARG A 12 3.00 -13.34 -14.61
CA ARG A 12 2.41 -14.22 -13.58
C ARG A 12 0.96 -14.59 -13.91
N THR A 13 0.14 -13.62 -14.31
CA THR A 13 -1.23 -13.87 -14.77
C THR A 13 -1.26 -14.79 -15.99
N THR A 14 -0.38 -14.57 -16.97
CA THR A 14 -0.30 -15.44 -18.15
C THR A 14 0.06 -16.88 -17.78
N ASN A 15 0.91 -17.06 -16.77
CA ASN A 15 1.24 -18.40 -16.26
C ASN A 15 0.04 -19.06 -15.56
N LEU A 16 -0.74 -18.34 -14.76
CA LEU A 16 -2.00 -18.85 -14.19
C LEU A 16 -2.97 -19.27 -15.30
N THR A 17 -3.12 -18.44 -16.34
CA THR A 17 -3.97 -18.73 -17.49
C THR A 17 -3.55 -20.02 -18.19
N ARG A 18 -2.24 -20.24 -18.35
CA ARG A 18 -1.69 -21.46 -18.97
C ARG A 18 -1.95 -22.70 -18.11
N LEU A 19 -1.85 -22.59 -16.78
CA LEU A 19 -2.16 -23.70 -15.87
C LEU A 19 -3.65 -24.08 -15.93
N ALA A 20 -4.55 -23.09 -16.00
CA ALA A 20 -5.98 -23.35 -16.19
C ALA A 20 -6.28 -24.07 -17.53
N GLU A 21 -5.59 -23.73 -18.62
CA GLU A 21 -5.71 -24.47 -19.89
C GLU A 21 -5.18 -25.91 -19.81
N ARG A 22 -4.19 -26.18 -18.96
CA ARG A 22 -3.73 -27.57 -18.73
C ARG A 22 -4.80 -28.38 -17.99
N LEU A 23 -5.48 -27.77 -17.01
CA LEU A 23 -6.61 -28.41 -16.31
C LEU A 23 -7.79 -28.71 -17.26
N LYS A 24 -8.06 -27.80 -18.20
CA LYS A 24 -9.02 -28.05 -19.28
C LYS A 24 -8.67 -29.31 -20.08
N ARG A 25 -7.41 -29.45 -20.47
CA ARG A 25 -6.93 -30.59 -21.25
C ARG A 25 -6.93 -31.90 -20.46
N SER A 26 -6.82 -31.85 -19.12
CA SER A 26 -6.90 -33.03 -18.26
C SER A 26 -8.33 -33.49 -17.95
N GLY A 27 -9.35 -32.91 -18.60
CA GLY A 27 -10.74 -33.37 -18.49
C GLY A 27 -11.61 -32.57 -17.52
N LEU A 28 -11.17 -31.41 -17.04
CA LEU A 28 -12.00 -30.55 -16.20
C LEU A 28 -13.23 -30.05 -16.98
N SER A 29 -14.41 -30.07 -16.33
CA SER A 29 -15.66 -29.68 -16.98
C SER A 29 -15.68 -28.19 -17.36
N LEU A 30 -16.40 -27.85 -18.42
CA LEU A 30 -16.53 -26.47 -18.89
C LEU A 30 -17.10 -25.51 -17.81
N PRO A 31 -18.12 -25.87 -17.03
CA PRO A 31 -18.65 -24.99 -15.98
C PRO A 31 -17.64 -24.68 -14.87
N GLU A 32 -16.84 -25.67 -14.46
CA GLU A 32 -15.79 -25.49 -13.43
C GLU A 32 -14.68 -24.57 -13.92
N MET A 33 -14.30 -24.72 -15.18
CA MET A 33 -13.30 -23.87 -15.81
C MET A 33 -13.76 -22.42 -15.93
N ILE A 34 -15.03 -22.17 -16.25
CA ILE A 34 -15.59 -20.81 -16.24
C ILE A 34 -15.48 -20.19 -14.83
N ARG A 35 -15.73 -20.98 -13.77
CA ARG A 35 -15.54 -20.50 -12.38
C ARG A 35 -14.09 -20.14 -12.09
N ILE A 36 -13.13 -20.99 -12.46
CA ILE A 36 -11.69 -20.70 -12.28
C ILE A 36 -11.31 -19.41 -13.01
N ARG A 37 -11.75 -19.24 -14.26
CA ARG A 37 -11.51 -18.01 -15.05
C ARG A 37 -12.13 -16.77 -14.43
N LYS A 38 -13.31 -16.89 -13.81
CA LYS A 38 -13.95 -15.79 -13.09
C LYS A 38 -13.08 -15.34 -11.91
N TRP A 39 -12.62 -16.28 -11.08
CA TRP A 39 -11.74 -15.98 -9.95
C TRP A 39 -10.39 -15.39 -10.37
N GLU A 40 -9.80 -15.93 -11.45
CA GLU A 40 -8.57 -15.39 -12.04
C GLU A 40 -8.76 -13.93 -12.47
N ARG A 41 -9.88 -13.61 -13.13
CA ARG A 41 -10.19 -12.23 -13.54
C ARG A 41 -10.38 -11.32 -12.34
N MET A 42 -11.04 -11.79 -11.28
CA MET A 42 -11.20 -11.03 -10.03
C MET A 42 -9.84 -10.72 -9.39
N LEU A 43 -8.95 -11.72 -9.31
CA LEU A 43 -7.59 -11.54 -8.81
C LEU A 43 -6.81 -10.50 -9.63
N CYS A 44 -6.90 -10.57 -10.96
CA CYS A 44 -6.22 -9.60 -11.83
C CYS A 44 -6.76 -8.18 -11.64
N GLY A 45 -8.08 -8.03 -11.47
CA GLY A 45 -8.71 -6.75 -11.15
C GLY A 45 -8.18 -6.17 -9.85
N ALA A 46 -8.16 -6.96 -8.78
CA ALA A 46 -7.65 -6.53 -7.47
C ALA A 46 -6.16 -6.12 -7.52
N ILE A 47 -5.32 -6.85 -8.25
CA ILE A 47 -3.90 -6.49 -8.42
C ILE A 47 -3.74 -5.17 -9.16
N GLU A 48 -4.53 -4.92 -10.22
CA GLU A 48 -4.46 -3.65 -10.94
C GLU A 48 -5.01 -2.50 -10.10
N GLU A 49 -6.07 -2.71 -9.30
CA GLU A 49 -6.57 -1.73 -8.33
C GLU A 49 -5.50 -1.37 -7.29
N LEU A 50 -4.80 -2.35 -6.71
CA LEU A 50 -3.67 -2.12 -5.81
C LEU A 50 -2.56 -1.31 -6.48
N ARG A 51 -2.23 -1.62 -7.73
CA ARG A 51 -1.25 -0.88 -8.52
C ARG A 51 -1.70 0.55 -8.79
N MET A 52 -2.98 0.76 -9.07
CA MET A 52 -3.56 2.08 -9.30
C MET A 52 -3.49 2.92 -8.03
N MET A 53 -3.84 2.37 -6.87
CA MET A 53 -3.66 3.04 -5.58
C MET A 53 -2.19 3.41 -5.31
N LYS A 54 -1.24 2.52 -5.62
CA LYS A 54 0.20 2.81 -5.50
C LYS A 54 0.68 3.91 -6.46
N SER A 55 0.09 4.00 -7.65
CA SER A 55 0.52 4.87 -8.74
C SER A 55 -0.12 6.26 -8.70
N TYR A 56 -1.39 6.36 -8.28
CA TYR A 56 -2.11 7.61 -8.12
C TYR A 56 -1.80 8.25 -6.76
N ARG A 57 -0.58 8.78 -6.66
CA ARG A 57 -0.11 9.54 -5.51
C ARG A 57 -0.36 11.03 -5.68
N THR A 58 -0.25 11.74 -4.57
CA THR A 58 -0.27 13.20 -4.53
C THR A 58 0.89 13.72 -5.37
N PRO A 59 0.62 14.59 -6.37
CA PRO A 59 1.68 15.06 -7.26
C PRO A 59 2.73 15.83 -6.48
N GLN A 60 4.00 15.65 -6.86
CA GLN A 60 5.15 16.26 -6.16
C GLN A 60 5.02 17.79 -6.06
N ALA A 61 4.41 18.44 -7.07
CA ALA A 61 4.14 19.87 -7.05
C ALA A 61 3.23 20.28 -5.88
N LEU A 62 2.13 19.55 -5.66
CA LEU A 62 1.20 19.83 -4.56
C LEU A 62 1.84 19.55 -3.19
N ARG A 63 2.62 18.48 -3.07
CA ARG A 63 3.37 18.17 -1.84
C ARG A 63 4.37 19.28 -1.49
N SER A 64 5.09 19.77 -2.50
CA SER A 64 6.07 20.85 -2.33
C SER A 64 5.38 22.16 -1.95
N PHE A 65 4.24 22.47 -2.60
CA PHE A 65 3.41 23.62 -2.26
C PHE A 65 2.92 23.55 -0.81
N ALA A 66 2.38 22.40 -0.36
CA ALA A 66 1.92 22.22 1.01
C ALA A 66 3.04 22.42 2.04
N ARG A 67 4.25 21.93 1.76
CA ARG A 67 5.42 22.13 2.65
C ARG A 67 5.82 23.59 2.78
N ILE A 68 5.85 24.32 1.67
CA ILE A 68 6.11 25.76 1.66
C ILE A 68 5.01 26.47 2.45
N PHE A 69 3.74 26.18 2.14
CA PHE A 69 2.59 26.79 2.80
C PHE A 69 2.60 26.58 4.32
N SER A 70 2.77 25.35 4.80
CA SER A 70 2.84 25.05 6.23
C SER A 70 4.02 25.73 6.95
N THR A 71 5.11 26.02 6.24
CA THR A 71 6.28 26.72 6.81
C THR A 71 6.05 28.23 6.92
N PHE A 72 5.46 28.84 5.89
CA PHE A 72 5.27 30.30 5.85
C PHE A 72 4.00 30.78 6.56
N LEU A 73 2.97 29.93 6.68
CA LEU A 73 1.69 30.34 7.27
C LEU A 73 1.83 30.82 8.72
N PRO A 74 2.53 30.12 9.65
CA PRO A 74 2.71 30.61 11.02
C PRO A 74 3.43 31.96 11.09
N ALA A 75 4.43 32.18 10.22
CA ALA A 75 5.16 33.45 10.16
C ALA A 75 4.26 34.60 9.71
N PHE A 76 3.36 34.36 8.75
CA PHE A 76 2.39 35.35 8.29
C PHE A 76 1.36 35.72 9.37
N TYR A 77 0.94 34.75 10.20
CA TYR A 77 0.06 35.00 11.35
C TYR A 77 0.78 35.54 12.59
N GLY A 78 2.11 35.65 12.57
CA GLY A 78 2.93 36.20 13.66
C GLY A 78 2.42 37.53 14.25
N PRO A 79 2.07 38.53 13.43
CA PRO A 79 1.53 39.80 13.93
C PRO A 79 0.22 39.64 14.73
N HIS A 80 -0.65 38.70 14.35
CA HIS A 80 -1.87 38.41 15.09
C HIS A 80 -1.59 37.74 16.44
N PHE A 81 -0.62 36.83 16.51
CA PHE A 81 -0.19 36.26 17.79
C PHE A 81 0.46 37.30 18.71
N ALA A 82 1.19 38.26 18.14
CA ALA A 82 1.76 39.37 18.90
C ALA A 82 0.68 40.35 19.41
N GLN A 83 -0.36 40.59 18.61
CA GLN A 83 -1.52 41.38 19.05
C GLN A 83 -2.26 40.68 20.19
N LEU A 84 -2.50 39.36 20.06
CA LEU A 84 -3.14 38.55 21.10
C LEU A 84 -2.36 38.58 22.42
N ALA A 85 -1.02 38.53 22.36
CA ALA A 85 -0.17 38.65 23.55
C ALA A 85 -0.32 40.01 24.27
N ARG A 86 -0.53 41.10 23.52
CA ARG A 86 -0.75 42.43 24.08
C ARG A 86 -2.15 42.55 24.69
N ASP A 87 -3.16 42.04 23.99
CA ASP A 87 -4.55 42.13 24.44
C ASP A 87 -4.78 41.28 25.70
N ALA A 88 -4.06 40.16 25.84
CA ALA A 88 -4.13 39.26 26.99
C ALA A 88 -3.06 39.54 28.08
N ASP A 89 -2.26 40.61 27.94
CA ASP A 89 -1.14 40.98 28.82
C ASP A 89 -0.19 39.81 29.20
N SER A 90 -0.04 38.86 28.27
CA SER A 90 0.69 37.61 28.49
C SER A 90 1.48 37.23 27.25
N ILE A 91 2.79 37.47 27.30
CA ILE A 91 3.73 37.15 26.22
C ILE A 91 3.78 35.64 25.96
N GLU A 92 3.68 34.85 27.03
CA GLU A 92 3.67 33.39 27.00
C GLU A 92 2.57 32.84 26.09
N LEU A 93 1.39 33.47 26.11
CA LEU A 93 0.22 33.04 25.33
C LEU A 93 0.47 33.22 23.83
N GLY A 94 1.02 34.36 23.40
CA GLY A 94 1.36 34.59 21.98
C GLY A 94 2.42 33.62 21.47
N VAL A 95 3.46 33.35 22.27
CA VAL A 95 4.51 32.38 21.93
C VAL A 95 3.94 30.96 21.85
N PHE A 96 3.07 30.59 22.79
CA PHE A 96 2.41 29.28 22.80
C PHE A 96 1.58 29.05 21.53
N PHE A 97 0.74 30.01 21.11
CA PHE A 97 -0.06 29.87 19.89
C PHE A 97 0.78 29.85 18.61
N GLY A 98 1.89 30.59 18.58
CA GLY A 98 2.86 30.53 17.48
C GLY A 98 3.50 29.15 17.35
N LEU A 99 3.98 28.58 18.46
CA LEU A 99 4.56 27.24 18.51
C LEU A 99 3.52 26.17 18.15
N LEU A 100 2.33 26.27 18.74
CA LEU A 100 1.23 25.32 18.53
C LEU A 100 0.80 25.30 17.06
N SER A 101 0.68 26.47 16.42
CA SER A 101 0.30 26.56 15.00
C SER A 101 1.37 25.95 14.08
N SER A 102 2.65 26.22 14.34
CA SER A 102 3.76 25.64 13.56
C SER A 102 3.84 24.12 13.74
N LEU A 103 3.70 23.64 14.98
CA LEU A 103 3.70 22.21 15.29
C LEU A 103 2.48 21.52 14.66
N ALA A 104 1.29 22.07 14.83
CA ALA A 104 0.05 21.50 14.29
C ALA A 104 0.10 21.33 12.77
N LEU A 105 0.56 22.36 12.04
CA LEU A 105 0.68 22.29 10.58
C LEU A 105 1.77 21.32 10.11
N THR A 106 2.87 21.23 10.84
CA THR A 106 3.98 20.32 10.52
C THR A 106 3.56 18.87 10.74
N VAL A 107 2.98 18.56 11.90
CA VAL A 107 2.47 17.21 12.22
C VAL A 107 1.37 16.81 11.27
N LEU A 108 0.45 17.73 10.93
CA LEU A 108 -0.61 17.46 9.96
C LEU A 108 -0.03 17.09 8.58
N LEU A 109 0.99 17.81 8.12
CA LEU A 109 1.61 17.54 6.82
C LEU A 109 2.30 16.17 6.78
N GLU A 110 3.06 15.83 7.83
CA GLU A 110 3.73 14.54 7.93
C GLU A 110 2.72 13.39 8.09
N ALA A 111 1.64 13.59 8.84
CA ALA A 111 0.56 12.60 8.94
C ALA A 111 -0.13 12.35 7.59
N ASN A 112 -0.39 13.40 6.81
CA ASN A 112 -0.92 13.24 5.44
C ASN A 112 0.07 12.51 4.52
N ALA A 113 1.37 12.76 4.67
CA ALA A 113 2.40 12.07 3.90
C ALA A 113 2.48 10.57 4.25
N LEU A 114 2.30 10.20 5.51
CA LEU A 114 2.22 8.79 5.94
C LEU A 114 0.98 8.09 5.37
N LEU A 115 -0.18 8.76 5.36
CA LEU A 115 -1.41 8.21 4.78
C LEU A 115 -1.38 8.09 3.26
N GLU A 116 -0.46 8.80 2.60
CA GLU A 116 -0.36 8.82 1.15
C GLU A 116 0.07 7.48 0.54
N ASP A 117 0.84 6.68 1.29
CA ASP A 117 1.33 5.38 0.83
C ASP A 117 1.17 4.30 1.91
N PRO A 118 0.00 3.63 1.98
CA PRO A 118 -0.26 2.62 3.00
C PRO A 118 0.50 1.31 2.77
N LEU A 119 1.17 1.14 1.62
CA LEU A 119 1.82 -0.12 1.22
C LEU A 119 3.33 -0.13 1.49
N VAL A 120 3.79 0.60 2.52
CA VAL A 120 5.20 0.67 2.91
C VAL A 120 5.32 0.34 4.40
N SER A 121 5.65 -0.92 4.69
CA SER A 121 5.79 -1.45 6.05
C SER A 121 7.00 -0.89 6.82
N ASN A 122 8.09 -0.55 6.13
CA ASN A 122 9.35 -0.18 6.79
C ASN A 122 9.43 1.31 7.20
N LEU A 123 8.47 2.14 6.78
CA LEU A 123 8.53 3.59 6.96
C LEU A 123 7.43 4.13 7.89
N ALA A 124 6.27 3.46 7.93
CA ALA A 124 5.12 3.85 8.75
C ALA A 124 4.77 2.73 9.72
N PHE A 125 4.52 3.08 11.00
CA PHE A 125 4.06 2.11 12.01
C PHE A 125 2.75 1.40 11.60
N ASP A 126 1.90 2.09 10.84
CA ASP A 126 0.60 1.57 10.35
C ASP A 126 0.68 1.09 8.88
N GLY A 127 1.90 0.93 8.33
CA GLY A 127 2.10 0.46 6.98
C GLY A 127 1.73 -1.01 6.82
N ILE A 128 1.05 -1.35 5.72
CA ILE A 128 0.70 -2.74 5.38
C ILE A 128 1.93 -3.42 4.77
N ASP A 129 2.39 -4.50 5.40
CA ASP A 129 3.42 -5.37 4.82
C ASP A 129 2.83 -6.30 3.77
N VAL A 130 2.78 -5.83 2.54
CA VAL A 130 2.26 -6.58 1.39
C VAL A 130 3.04 -7.89 1.17
N TYR A 131 4.33 -7.94 1.49
CA TYR A 131 5.13 -9.15 1.31
C TYR A 131 4.73 -10.19 2.34
N GLY A 132 4.78 -9.85 3.63
CA GLY A 132 4.38 -10.76 4.71
C GLY A 132 2.93 -11.24 4.57
N GLU A 133 2.00 -10.35 4.24
CA GLU A 133 0.58 -10.69 4.11
C GLU A 133 0.29 -11.56 2.88
N LEU A 134 0.72 -11.14 1.67
CA LEU A 134 0.33 -11.83 0.45
C LEU A 134 1.21 -13.04 0.09
N ILE A 135 2.48 -13.06 0.50
CA ILE A 135 3.40 -14.14 0.13
C ILE A 135 3.49 -15.15 1.27
N ASP A 136 3.73 -14.68 2.50
CA ASP A 136 3.98 -15.59 3.62
C ASP A 136 2.69 -16.12 4.22
N LEU A 137 1.78 -15.24 4.65
CA LEU A 137 0.52 -15.64 5.29
C LEU A 137 -0.40 -16.34 4.29
N CYS A 138 -0.75 -15.68 3.19
CA CYS A 138 -1.63 -16.28 2.18
C CYS A 138 -1.03 -17.56 1.57
N GLY A 139 0.30 -17.62 1.36
CA GLY A 139 0.98 -18.82 0.89
C GLY A 139 0.82 -20.01 1.84
N ARG A 140 1.01 -19.78 3.15
CA ARG A 140 0.82 -20.81 4.18
C ARG A 140 -0.63 -21.24 4.29
N GLU A 141 -1.58 -20.30 4.24
CA GLU A 141 -3.01 -20.60 4.28
C GLU A 141 -3.46 -21.44 3.08
N LEU A 142 -2.99 -21.12 1.87
CA LEU A 142 -3.31 -21.91 0.67
C LEU A 142 -2.74 -23.34 0.74
N ILE A 143 -1.52 -23.50 1.27
CA ILE A 143 -0.92 -24.82 1.48
C ILE A 143 -1.70 -25.61 2.55
N GLY A 144 -2.07 -24.95 3.66
CA GLY A 144 -2.90 -25.53 4.71
C GLY A 144 -4.26 -25.96 4.19
N ALA A 145 -5.00 -25.06 3.55
CA ALA A 145 -6.31 -25.34 2.96
C ALA A 145 -6.26 -26.47 1.93
N ARG A 146 -5.19 -26.55 1.12
CA ARG A 146 -4.97 -27.68 0.21
C ARG A 146 -4.85 -29.00 0.97
N SER A 147 -4.05 -29.03 2.03
CA SER A 147 -3.82 -30.25 2.81
C SER A 147 -5.10 -30.76 3.49
N GLU A 148 -5.97 -29.84 3.92
CA GLU A 148 -7.28 -30.16 4.49
C GLU A 148 -8.27 -30.63 3.43
N CYS A 149 -8.33 -29.96 2.28
CA CYS A 149 -9.27 -30.30 1.21
C CYS A 149 -8.87 -31.56 0.43
N PHE A 150 -7.57 -31.85 0.32
CA PHE A 150 -7.02 -32.95 -0.48
C PHE A 150 -5.93 -33.71 0.27
N PRO A 151 -6.29 -34.56 1.24
CA PRO A 151 -5.34 -35.27 2.10
C PRO A 151 -4.46 -36.27 1.33
N ASP A 152 -5.00 -36.88 0.26
CA ASP A 152 -4.29 -37.89 -0.54
C ASP A 152 -3.37 -37.29 -1.60
N ALA A 153 -3.35 -35.96 -1.75
CA ALA A 153 -2.54 -35.30 -2.76
C ALA A 153 -1.07 -35.29 -2.36
N PRO A 154 -0.12 -35.48 -3.31
CA PRO A 154 1.31 -35.46 -3.00
C PRO A 154 1.73 -34.13 -2.39
N LEU A 155 2.78 -34.12 -1.57
CA LEU A 155 3.32 -32.89 -0.99
C LEU A 155 3.66 -31.89 -2.09
N PHE A 156 3.34 -30.62 -1.86
CA PHE A 156 3.63 -29.56 -2.82
C PHE A 156 5.11 -29.19 -2.73
N ASP A 157 5.88 -29.53 -3.76
CA ASP A 157 7.34 -29.39 -3.78
C ASP A 157 7.82 -27.94 -4.06
N CYS A 158 6.91 -26.97 -4.07
CA CYS A 158 7.29 -25.57 -4.22
C CYS A 158 7.79 -25.06 -2.87
N LYS A 159 9.11 -24.93 -2.73
CA LYS A 159 9.69 -24.13 -1.66
C LYS A 159 9.13 -22.71 -1.77
N LEU A 160 8.42 -22.26 -0.75
CA LEU A 160 8.19 -20.82 -0.57
C LEU A 160 9.57 -20.14 -0.63
N PRO A 161 9.69 -18.96 -1.26
CA PRO A 161 10.96 -18.23 -1.21
C PRO A 161 11.38 -18.15 0.26
N GLU A 162 12.56 -18.67 0.58
CA GLU A 162 13.11 -18.49 1.93
C GLU A 162 13.12 -16.99 2.20
N VAL A 163 12.57 -16.62 3.35
CA VAL A 163 12.54 -15.25 3.84
C VAL A 163 13.97 -14.75 3.76
N ALA A 164 14.30 -14.00 2.71
CA ALA A 164 15.41 -13.10 2.76
C ALA A 164 14.96 -12.12 3.83
N SER A 165 15.44 -12.35 5.06
CA SER A 165 15.36 -11.37 6.13
C SER A 165 15.83 -10.07 5.48
N ILE A 166 14.89 -9.19 5.15
CA ILE A 166 15.20 -7.80 4.90
C ILE A 166 15.56 -7.30 6.30
N SER A 167 16.80 -7.59 6.65
CA SER A 167 17.43 -7.21 7.89
C SER A 167 17.47 -5.69 7.93
N ALA A 168 16.84 -5.14 8.96
CA ALA A 168 17.08 -3.83 9.58
C ALA A 168 17.04 -2.60 8.66
#